data_AF-A0A087BRK5-F1
#
_entry.id   AF-A0A087BRK5-F1
#
_cell.length_a   1.000
_cell.length_b   1.000
_cell.length_c   1.000
_cell.angle_alpha   90.00
_cell.angle_beta   90.00
_cell.angle_gamma   90.00
#
_symmetry.space_group_name_H-M   'P 1'
#
loop_
_entity.id
_entity.type
_entity.pdbx_description
1 polymer ?
#
loop_
_entity_poly.entity_id
_entity_poly.type
_entity_poly.pdbx_seq_one_letter_code
_entity_poly.pdbx_strand_id
1 'polypeptide(L)' 'LLDDYPREHRRRIRTNNMIERLNREIRRRTRVVGAFPDGKSALMLITARIRYVTANDWSTRRYLDMSRLQDTIQEAN' A
#
# COMPACT_ATOMS: atom_id res chain seq x y z
N LEU A 1 -6.63 -12.06 -16.35
CA LEU A 1 -6.26 -11.90 -14.92
C LEU A 1 -6.81 -10.61 -14.29
N LEU A 2 -6.92 -9.49 -15.02
CA LEU A 2 -7.61 -8.29 -14.53
C LEU A 2 -9.02 -8.10 -15.13
N ASP A 3 -9.43 -9.03 -16.00
CA ASP A 3 -10.69 -8.94 -16.74
C ASP A 3 -11.91 -9.10 -15.83
N ASP A 4 -11.73 -9.83 -14.72
CA ASP A 4 -12.73 -10.05 -13.66
C ASP A 4 -12.95 -8.81 -12.75
N TYR A 5 -12.21 -7.71 -12.98
CA TYR A 5 -12.34 -6.48 -12.21
C TYR A 5 -12.91 -5.33 -13.06
N PRO A 6 -13.72 -4.43 -12.47
CA PRO A 6 -14.19 -3.22 -13.14
C PRO A 6 -13.03 -2.41 -13.72
N ARG A 7 -13.20 -1.85 -14.92
CA ARG A 7 -12.14 -1.10 -15.63
C ARG A 7 -11.50 0.01 -14.77
N GLU A 8 -12.30 0.64 -13.93
CA GLU A 8 -11.89 1.70 -13.00
C GLU A 8 -10.91 1.20 -11.93
N HIS A 9 -11.02 -0.08 -11.54
CA HIS A 9 -10.18 -0.70 -10.53
C HIS A 9 -8.86 -1.20 -11.12
N ARG A 10 -8.85 -1.64 -12.38
CA ARG A 10 -7.68 -2.24 -13.05
C ARG A 10 -6.45 -1.34 -12.98
N ARG A 11 -6.61 -0.03 -13.17
CA ARG A 11 -5.49 0.93 -13.09
C ARG A 11 -4.87 0.97 -11.70
N ARG A 12 -5.68 0.97 -10.64
CA ARG A 12 -5.19 1.01 -9.25
C ARG A 12 -4.51 -0.32 -8.89
N ILE A 13 -5.12 -1.45 -9.24
CA ILE A 13 -4.57 -2.79 -8.99
C ILE A 13 -3.25 -3.02 -9.72
N ARG A 14 -3.12 -2.54 -10.97
CA ARG A 14 -1.88 -2.68 -11.75
C ARG A 14 -0.72 -1.87 -11.19
N THR A 15 -0.98 -0.80 -10.44
CA THR A 15 0.06 0.10 -9.94
C THR A 15 0.50 -0.24 -8.53
N ASN A 16 1.81 -0.19 -8.29
CA ASN A 16 2.44 -0.36 -6.97
C ASN A 16 2.77 0.99 -6.29
N ASN A 17 2.23 2.11 -6.79
CA ASN A 17 2.58 3.49 -6.40
C ASN A 17 2.62 3.71 -4.89
N MET A 18 1.68 3.11 -4.15
CA MET A 18 1.63 3.24 -2.69
C MET A 18 2.81 2.56 -1.99
N ILE A 19 3.19 1.37 -2.46
CA ILE A 19 4.35 0.62 -1.96
C ILE A 19 5.63 1.38 -2.32
N GLU A 20 5.74 1.90 -3.54
CA GLU A 20 6.91 2.69 -3.94
C GLU A 20 7.08 3.96 -3.11
N ARG A 21 5.97 4.65 -2.82
CA ARG A 21 5.97 5.83 -1.94
C ARG A 21 6.41 5.48 -0.52
N LEU A 22 5.91 4.36 0.02
CA LEU A 22 6.33 3.86 1.33
C LEU A 22 7.82 3.52 1.35
N ASN A 23 8.31 2.77 0.35
CA ASN A 23 9.71 2.38 0.24
C ASN A 23 10.64 3.60 0.11
N ARG A 24 10.23 4.62 -0.64
CA ARG A 24 10.97 5.89 -0.76
C ARG A 24 11.10 6.59 0.59
N GLU A 25 10.01 6.64 1.36
CA GLU A 25 10.02 7.26 2.68
C GLU A 25 10.84 6.45 3.70
N ILE A 26 10.77 5.12 3.66
CA ILE A 26 11.63 4.25 4.47
C ILE A 26 13.10 4.54 4.17
N ARG A 27 13.50 4.53 2.88
CA ARG A 27 14.87 4.83 2.46
C ARG A 27 15.33 6.23 2.90
N ARG A 28 14.45 7.23 2.82
CA ARG A 28 14.75 8.60 3.28
C ARG A 28 15.03 8.63 4.78
N ARG A 29 14.22 7.96 5.60
CA ARG A 29 14.38 7.93 7.06
C ARG A 29 15.58 7.11 7.50
N THR A 30 15.83 5.96 6.87
CA THR A 30 17.02 5.15 7.18
C THR A 30 18.31 5.85 6.77
N ARG A 31 18.30 6.65 5.69
CA ARG A 31 19.47 7.43 5.25
C ARG A 31 19.88 8.50 6.27
N VAL A 32 18.93 9.11 6.99
CA VAL A 32 19.23 10.10 8.03
C VAL A 32 19.91 9.47 9.25
N VAL A 33 19.57 8.20 9.57
CA VAL A 33 20.20 7.48 10.68
C VAL A 33 21.66 7.13 10.36
N GLY A 34 21.99 6.91 9.08
CA GLY A 34 23.35 6.59 8.63
C GLY A 34 23.76 5.15 8.94
N ALA A 35 23.94 4.83 10.22
CA ALA A 35 24.25 3.49 10.71
C ALA A 35 23.35 3.14 11.91
N PHE A 36 22.73 1.96 11.87
CA PHE A 36 21.96 1.45 12.99
C PHE A 36 22.85 0.66 13.95
N PRO A 37 22.59 0.72 15.27
CA PRO A 37 23.35 -0.03 16.26
C PRO A 37 23.15 -1.55 16.11
N ASP A 38 22.01 -2.00 15.62
CA ASP A 38 21.72 -3.40 15.26
C ASP A 38 20.61 -3.49 14.20
N GLY A 39 20.41 -4.70 13.65
CA GLY A 39 19.33 -4.97 12.68
C GLY A 39 17.93 -4.83 13.28
N LYS A 40 17.77 -5.04 14.60
CA LYS A 40 16.48 -4.94 15.30
C LYS A 40 15.99 -3.50 15.38
N SER A 41 16.90 -2.55 15.56
CA SER A 41 16.66 -1.11 15.61
C SER A 41 16.22 -0.59 14.25
N ALA A 42 16.86 -1.06 13.18
CA ALA A 42 16.42 -0.80 11.81
C ALA A 42 15.02 -1.35 11.56
N LEU A 43 14.77 -2.60 11.96
CA LEU A 43 13.46 -3.24 11.83
C LEU A 43 12.38 -2.50 12.61
N MET A 44 12.68 -2.05 13.84
CA MET A 44 11.76 -1.26 14.66
C MET A 44 11.35 0.04 13.98
N LEU A 45 12.31 0.78 13.42
CA LEU A 45 12.02 2.03 12.72
C LEU A 45 11.12 1.80 11.50
N ILE A 46 11.43 0.78 10.70
CA ILE A 46 10.64 0.41 9.52
C ILE A 46 9.23 0.00 9.94
N THR A 47 9.12 -0.88 10.95
CA THR A 47 7.83 -1.39 11.46
C THR A 47 6.98 -0.26 12.02
N ALA A 48 7.57 0.65 12.80
CA ALA A 48 6.88 1.83 13.33
C ALA A 48 6.36 2.71 12.19
N ARG A 49 7.17 2.88 11.12
CA ARG A 49 6.74 3.67 9.96
C ARG A 49 5.58 3.02 9.21
N ILE A 50 5.65 1.70 8.97
CA ILE A 50 4.57 0.95 8.33
C ILE A 50 3.29 1.09 9.15
N ARG A 51 3.35 0.81 10.46
CA ARG A 51 2.20 0.92 11.36
C ARG A 51 1.55 2.30 11.30
N TYR A 52 2.34 3.37 11.33
CA TYR A 52 1.83 4.73 11.23
C TYR A 52 1.07 4.97 9.91
N VAL A 53 1.64 4.54 8.78
CA VAL A 53 1.03 4.75 7.46
C VAL A 53 -0.24 3.91 7.30
N THR A 54 -0.24 2.67 7.79
CA THR A 54 -1.42 1.81 7.77
C THR A 54 -2.56 2.40 8.62
N ALA A 55 -2.26 2.87 9.83
CA ALA A 55 -3.26 3.42 10.74
C ALA A 55 -3.85 4.76 10.28
N ASN A 56 -3.06 5.60 9.60
CA ASN A 56 -3.51 6.92 9.13
C ASN A 56 -3.91 6.89 7.65
N ASP A 57 -2.92 6.87 6.75
CA ASP A 57 -3.15 7.12 5.32
C ASP A 57 -3.98 6.03 4.63
N TRP A 58 -3.79 4.77 5.03
CA TRP A 58 -4.41 3.63 4.34
C TRP A 58 -5.78 3.27 4.92
N SER A 59 -5.92 3.32 6.24
CA SER A 59 -7.21 3.05 6.91
C SER A 59 -8.30 4.03 6.50
N THR A 60 -7.96 5.31 6.31
CA THR A 60 -8.96 6.35 6.05
C THR A 60 -9.38 6.45 4.56
N ARG A 61 -8.64 5.84 3.63
CA ARG A 61 -8.92 5.94 2.18
C ARG A 61 -9.64 4.71 1.67
N ARG A 62 -10.85 4.89 1.11
CA ARG A 62 -11.48 3.88 0.24
C ARG A 62 -10.68 3.76 -1.06
N TYR A 63 -9.75 2.80 -1.08
CA TYR A 63 -8.82 2.61 -2.20
C TYR A 63 -9.48 1.97 -3.43
N LEU A 64 -10.50 1.14 -3.22
CA LEU A 64 -11.35 0.57 -4.26
C LEU A 64 -12.81 0.76 -3.85
N ASP A 65 -13.68 1.04 -4.83
CA ASP A 65 -15.11 1.15 -4.59
C ASP A 65 -15.74 -0.24 -4.65
N MET A 66 -16.01 -0.81 -3.48
CA MET A 66 -16.51 -2.19 -3.39
C MET A 66 -17.93 -2.36 -3.92
N SER A 67 -18.71 -1.27 -4.09
CA SER A 67 -20.07 -1.35 -4.64
C SER A 67 -20.09 -1.87 -6.08
N ARG A 68 -19.11 -1.46 -6.88
CA ARG A 68 -19.00 -1.82 -8.31
C ARG A 68 -18.37 -3.18 -8.56
N LEU A 69 -17.88 -3.83 -7.51
CA LEU A 69 -17.32 -5.18 -7.61
C LEU A 69 -18.44 -6.22 -7.79
N GLN A 70 -19.61 -5.96 -7.20
CA GLN A 70 -20.76 -6.86 -7.23
C GLN A 70 -21.37 -6.99 -8.64
N ASP A 71 -21.41 -5.87 -9.39
CA ASP A 71 -21.94 -5.81 -10.76
C ASP A 71 -21.20 -6.77 -11.70
N THR A 72 -19.87 -6.84 -11.58
CA THR A 72 -19.02 -7.78 -12.35
C THR A 72 -19.25 -9.25 -12.02
N ILE A 73 -19.60 -9.57 -10.76
CA ILE A 73 -19.88 -10.97 -10.35
C ILE A 73 -21.25 -11.41 -10.89
N GLN A 74 -22.18 -10.46 -11.02
CA GLN A 74 -23.55 -10.74 -11.47
C GLN A 74 -23.68 -10.82 -12.99
N GLU A 75 -22.84 -10.11 -13.76
CA GLU A 75 -22.73 -10.28 -15.22
C GLU A 75 -22.00 -11.57 -15.66
N ALA A 76 -21.24 -12.20 -14.76
CA ALA A 76 -20.46 -13.40 -15.05
C ALA A 76 -21.19 -14.73 -14.73
N ASN A 77 -22.42 -14.66 -14.19
CA ASN A 77 -23.32 -15.81 -13.94
C ASN A 77 -24.48 -15.81 -14.94
#